data_AF-A0A0G0IFZ1-F1
#
_entry.id   AF-A0A0G0IFZ1-F1
#
_cell.length_a   1.000
_cell.length_b   1.000
_cell.length_c   1.000
_cell.angle_alpha   90.00
_cell.angle_beta   90.00
_cell.angle_gamma   90.00
#
_symmetry.space_group_name_H-M   'P 1'
#
loop_
_entity.id
_entity.type
_entity.pdbx_description
1 polymer ?
#
loop_
_entity_poly.entity_id
_entity_poly.type
_entity_poly.pdbx_seq_one_letter_code
_entity_poly.pdbx_strand_id
1 'polypeptide(L)'
;MIIMNKLNFFWKFIVWNQRYFWVLAVFTLFFLIDSGFPLRRITSKECVGGNCKQLIKESSLSDVNLKFFQNDVFSSQMGEFYRLTFREKANQDTIISIKATNIFYQEIFLQEFPVWKSKDDNFKEVIFATDRNYTDFIIEKKNIDGAEVILSDFRVTRLNVKNDDEMRKISPTIFGEIDTEKIASSQAQNTVLFKQLLQPKIIFGQIFKAGKDYITEIEVDFNIIQQGSGNGGNYEFVLRKADFKNSVPEIKGGALASIKFSSAEAMQYREPNGKFKFPIYEKVDVGEYYFFGINNERADSNKFNYLEMLGSSDSKIYSDGSVVLKKDGETFPIKGNLYFNIFGLDYKEYAGQRIFLGTTLEDLGDGKMLFKFQPSQKQYALTDLNSFTSDVSFDEEKKIVFGEIYRENPKNDSNFIYKFENALPFRSFRLSAQKNNLDWENVRLLYSFDDEKWQEITKNPDSKDGMQVFEKEITEAFRKNIVYLKIEPIITDETFQDRKTVKYGLDKLLIEAETQANSQRVISSRVEKSN
;
A
#
# COMPACT_ATOMS: atom_id res chain seq x y z
N MET A 1 71.92 5.03 34.98
CA MET A 1 72.60 3.96 34.22
C MET A 1 71.76 2.69 34.02
N ILE A 2 70.88 2.31 34.96
CA ILE A 2 70.05 1.08 34.86
C ILE A 2 68.97 1.16 33.75
N ILE A 3 68.47 2.36 33.43
CA ILE A 3 67.43 2.56 32.40
C ILE A 3 67.99 2.41 30.97
N MET A 4 69.24 2.85 30.72
CA MET A 4 69.89 2.73 29.41
C MET A 4 70.16 1.27 29.01
N ASN A 5 70.49 0.39 29.96
CA ASN A 5 70.70 -1.03 29.66
C ASN A 5 69.41 -1.79 29.36
N LYS A 6 68.28 -1.39 29.96
CA LYS A 6 66.97 -2.02 29.67
C LYS A 6 66.47 -1.66 28.27
N LEU A 7 66.67 -0.42 27.81
CA LEU A 7 66.32 -0.03 26.44
C LEU A 7 67.13 -0.79 25.40
N ASN A 8 68.44 -0.98 25.64
CA ASN A 8 69.33 -1.63 24.69
C ASN A 8 69.03 -3.14 24.56
N PHE A 9 68.62 -3.78 25.66
CA PHE A 9 68.16 -5.17 25.64
C PHE A 9 66.84 -5.33 24.88
N PHE A 10 65.86 -4.43 25.10
CA PHE A 10 64.57 -4.49 24.42
C PHE A 10 64.71 -4.26 22.90
N TRP A 11 65.57 -3.32 22.50
CA TRP A 11 65.84 -3.07 21.07
C TRP A 11 66.51 -4.26 20.39
N LYS A 12 67.52 -4.88 21.04
CA LYS A 12 68.13 -6.11 20.54
C LYS A 12 67.13 -7.26 20.45
N PHE A 13 66.22 -7.39 21.43
CA PHE A 13 65.18 -8.40 21.42
C PHE A 13 64.19 -8.22 20.25
N ILE A 14 63.78 -6.99 19.95
CA ILE A 14 62.90 -6.68 18.81
C ILE A 14 63.60 -7.01 17.49
N VAL A 15 64.86 -6.59 17.32
CA VAL A 15 65.63 -6.86 16.08
C VAL A 15 65.83 -8.37 15.89
N TRP A 16 66.15 -9.09 16.96
CA TRP A 16 66.40 -10.53 16.89
C TRP A 16 65.11 -11.32 16.58
N ASN A 17 63.96 -10.82 17.00
CA ASN A 17 62.65 -11.44 16.78
C ASN A 17 61.81 -10.73 15.71
N GLN A 18 62.41 -9.97 14.80
CA GLN A 18 61.67 -9.13 13.84
C GLN A 18 60.65 -9.92 13.02
N ARG A 19 60.94 -11.19 12.70
CA ARG A 19 60.05 -12.07 11.93
C ARG A 19 58.73 -12.33 12.67
N TYR A 20 58.79 -12.57 13.98
CA TYR A 20 57.61 -12.79 14.80
C TYR A 20 56.81 -11.51 14.99
N PHE A 21 57.49 -10.36 15.11
CA PHE A 21 56.83 -9.05 15.13
C PHE A 21 56.11 -8.75 13.81
N TRP A 22 56.70 -9.08 12.66
CA TRP A 22 56.03 -8.94 11.36
C TRP A 22 54.83 -9.87 11.23
N VAL A 23 54.94 -11.13 11.66
CA VAL A 23 53.80 -12.06 11.67
C VAL A 23 52.70 -11.56 12.59
N LEU A 24 53.03 -11.11 13.80
CA LEU A 24 52.06 -10.54 14.74
C LEU A 24 51.44 -9.26 14.17
N ALA A 25 52.23 -8.38 13.53
CA ALA A 25 51.74 -7.16 12.91
C ALA A 25 50.80 -7.47 11.75
N VAL A 26 51.12 -8.44 10.88
CA VAL A 26 50.25 -8.89 9.79
C VAL A 26 48.99 -9.54 10.34
N PHE A 27 49.08 -10.40 11.36
CA PHE A 27 47.90 -10.96 12.03
C PHE A 27 47.02 -9.87 12.65
N THR A 28 47.62 -8.90 13.33
CA THR A 28 46.90 -7.76 13.91
C THR A 28 46.28 -6.91 12.80
N LEU A 29 46.97 -6.69 11.68
CA LEU A 29 46.44 -5.97 10.52
C LEU A 29 45.28 -6.75 9.88
N PHE A 30 45.40 -8.07 9.76
CA PHE A 30 44.37 -8.94 9.20
C PHE A 30 43.13 -8.94 10.11
N PHE A 31 43.31 -9.05 11.43
CA PHE A 31 42.22 -8.89 12.40
C PHE A 31 41.62 -7.48 12.38
N LEU A 32 42.40 -6.42 12.14
CA LEU A 32 41.91 -5.04 11.99
C LEU A 32 41.17 -4.81 10.67
N ILE A 33 41.55 -5.51 9.59
CA ILE A 33 40.90 -5.46 8.28
C ILE A 33 39.61 -6.30 8.28
N ASP A 34 39.62 -7.46 8.93
CA ASP A 34 38.47 -8.38 8.99
C ASP A 34 37.42 -7.93 10.03
N SER A 35 37.81 -7.11 11.03
CA SER A 35 36.89 -6.52 12.03
C SER A 35 36.12 -5.27 11.55
N GLY A 36 36.01 -5.07 10.24
CA GLY A 36 35.04 -4.11 9.68
C GLY A 36 35.37 -2.64 9.87
N PHE A 37 36.65 -2.27 10.03
CA PHE A 37 37.09 -0.88 9.98
C PHE A 37 37.29 -0.44 8.52
N PRO A 38 36.74 0.71 8.07
CA PRO A 38 36.12 1.77 8.86
C PRO A 38 34.63 1.57 9.13
N LEU A 39 34.13 2.24 10.19
CA LEU A 39 32.71 2.44 10.44
C LEU A 39 32.01 2.93 9.16
N ARG A 40 31.06 2.15 8.67
CA ARG A 40 30.24 2.53 7.52
C ARG A 40 29.07 3.35 8.05
N ARG A 41 28.94 4.57 7.52
CA ARG A 41 27.83 5.48 7.82
C ARG A 41 26.99 5.64 6.56
N ILE A 42 25.81 5.05 6.55
CA ILE A 42 24.86 5.19 5.43
C ILE A 42 24.00 6.42 5.75
N THR A 43 24.04 7.43 4.87
CA THR A 43 23.33 8.72 5.09
C THR A 43 22.37 9.03 3.96
N SER A 44 21.30 9.80 4.22
CA SER A 44 20.34 10.25 3.19
C SER A 44 21.01 10.94 1.98
N LYS A 45 22.12 11.65 2.21
CA LYS A 45 22.87 12.37 1.16
C LYS A 45 23.48 11.48 0.08
N GLU A 46 23.75 10.20 0.36
CA GLU A 46 24.36 9.28 -0.62
C GLU A 46 23.41 8.94 -1.79
N CYS A 47 22.09 9.08 -1.61
CA CYS A 47 21.10 8.79 -2.66
C CYS A 47 20.65 10.02 -3.48
N VAL A 48 20.99 11.24 -3.06
CA VAL A 48 20.52 12.47 -3.71
C VAL A 48 20.99 12.51 -5.16
N GLY A 49 20.07 12.77 -6.09
CA GLY A 49 20.36 12.83 -7.54
C GLY A 49 20.15 11.51 -8.29
N GLY A 50 19.49 10.50 -7.71
CA GLY A 50 19.12 9.27 -8.41
C GLY A 50 20.18 8.16 -8.39
N ASN A 51 21.18 8.28 -7.51
CA ASN A 51 22.26 7.28 -7.38
C ASN A 51 21.79 5.95 -6.75
N CYS A 52 20.57 5.88 -6.24
CA CYS A 52 19.95 4.69 -5.72
C CYS A 52 18.98 4.13 -6.78
N LYS A 53 19.42 3.07 -7.49
CA LYS A 53 18.61 2.40 -8.52
C LYS A 53 17.42 1.70 -7.88
N GLN A 54 16.20 2.05 -8.29
CA GLN A 54 15.02 1.24 -8.04
C GLN A 54 14.98 0.10 -9.06
N LEU A 55 14.86 -1.14 -8.58
CA LEU A 55 14.57 -2.30 -9.42
C LEU A 55 13.07 -2.35 -9.68
N ILE A 56 12.67 -2.11 -10.92
CA ILE A 56 11.30 -2.41 -11.37
C ILE A 56 11.34 -3.86 -11.88
N LYS A 57 10.52 -4.71 -11.29
CA LYS A 57 10.38 -6.11 -11.69
C LYS A 57 9.26 -6.19 -12.73
N GLU A 58 9.53 -6.83 -13.87
CA GLU A 58 8.56 -7.23 -14.92
C GLU A 58 7.87 -6.07 -15.67
N SER A 59 8.58 -5.47 -16.64
CA SER A 59 8.02 -4.47 -17.57
C SER A 59 7.24 -5.10 -18.73
N SER A 60 6.09 -4.52 -19.09
CA SER A 60 5.26 -4.95 -20.23
C SER A 60 5.83 -4.47 -21.56
N LEU A 61 6.42 -3.28 -21.58
CA LEU A 61 7.11 -2.70 -22.72
C LEU A 61 8.51 -2.25 -22.31
N SER A 62 9.47 -2.48 -23.19
CA SER A 62 10.87 -2.04 -23.06
C SER A 62 11.49 -1.84 -24.44
N ASP A 63 12.75 -1.39 -24.47
CA ASP A 63 13.51 -1.28 -25.73
C ASP A 63 13.75 -2.65 -26.40
N VAL A 64 13.59 -3.75 -25.64
CA VAL A 64 13.64 -5.13 -26.16
C VAL A 64 12.24 -5.59 -26.59
N ASN A 65 11.22 -5.26 -25.77
CA ASN A 65 9.83 -5.64 -26.00
C ASN A 65 9.00 -4.42 -26.39
N LEU A 66 9.07 -4.02 -27.66
CA LEU A 66 8.36 -2.82 -28.15
C LEU A 66 6.85 -3.00 -28.29
N LYS A 67 6.34 -4.24 -28.21
CA LYS A 67 4.92 -4.56 -28.35
C LYS A 67 4.41 -5.40 -27.19
N PHE A 68 3.22 -5.07 -26.73
CA PHE A 68 2.44 -5.83 -25.76
C PHE A 68 1.10 -6.22 -26.39
N PHE A 69 0.75 -7.49 -26.28
CA PHE A 69 -0.45 -8.06 -26.87
C PHE A 69 -1.45 -8.44 -25.77
N GLN A 70 -2.68 -7.98 -25.92
CA GLN A 70 -3.79 -8.35 -25.06
C GLN A 70 -4.82 -9.09 -25.91
N ASN A 71 -4.75 -10.41 -25.89
CA ASN A 71 -5.54 -11.28 -26.76
C ASN A 71 -6.89 -11.65 -26.16
N ASP A 72 -7.88 -11.87 -27.03
CA ASP A 72 -9.22 -12.39 -26.74
C ASP A 72 -9.95 -11.63 -25.63
N VAL A 73 -9.79 -10.31 -25.56
CA VAL A 73 -10.38 -9.49 -24.48
C VAL A 73 -11.76 -8.96 -24.77
N PHE A 74 -12.19 -8.96 -26.03
CA PHE A 74 -13.54 -8.60 -26.42
C PHE A 74 -13.90 -9.25 -27.75
N SER A 75 -15.16 -9.14 -28.15
CA SER A 75 -15.61 -9.49 -29.50
C SER A 75 -16.46 -8.35 -30.00
N SER A 76 -15.87 -7.48 -30.83
CA SER A 76 -16.60 -6.33 -31.34
C SER A 76 -17.48 -6.67 -32.53
N GLN A 77 -18.52 -5.85 -32.70
CA GLN A 77 -19.37 -5.86 -33.88
C GLN A 77 -19.19 -4.55 -34.65
N MET A 78 -19.21 -4.63 -35.97
CA MET A 78 -19.11 -3.46 -36.84
C MET A 78 -20.20 -2.41 -36.52
N GLY A 79 -19.80 -1.15 -36.43
CA GLY A 79 -20.67 0.00 -36.17
C GLY A 79 -20.96 0.26 -34.69
N GLU A 80 -20.38 -0.53 -33.79
CA GLU A 80 -20.60 -0.38 -32.35
C GLU A 80 -19.49 0.43 -31.68
N PHE A 81 -19.81 0.93 -30.50
CA PHE A 81 -18.94 1.80 -29.72
C PHE A 81 -18.45 1.06 -28.48
N TYR A 82 -17.17 1.23 -28.17
CA TYR A 82 -16.51 0.57 -27.06
C TYR A 82 -15.68 1.57 -26.26
N ARG A 83 -15.56 1.31 -24.96
CA ARG A 83 -14.62 1.96 -24.07
C ARG A 83 -13.54 0.96 -23.69
N LEU A 84 -12.29 1.28 -23.99
CA LEU A 84 -11.11 0.60 -23.46
C LEU A 84 -10.57 1.40 -22.28
N THR A 85 -10.31 0.72 -21.17
CA THR A 85 -9.65 1.29 -20.00
C THR A 85 -8.49 0.42 -19.57
N PHE A 86 -7.41 1.03 -19.06
CA PHE A 86 -6.23 0.34 -18.55
C PHE A 86 -5.41 1.26 -17.65
N ARG A 87 -4.41 0.69 -16.97
CA ARG A 87 -3.44 1.40 -16.15
C ARG A 87 -2.05 1.32 -16.75
N GLU A 88 -1.27 2.38 -16.59
CA GLU A 88 0.13 2.44 -17.01
C GLU A 88 1.02 3.06 -15.94
N LYS A 89 2.27 2.63 -15.85
CA LYS A 89 3.34 3.38 -15.19
C LYS A 89 4.63 3.22 -15.94
N ALA A 90 5.50 4.23 -15.84
CA ALA A 90 6.80 4.19 -16.50
C ALA A 90 7.93 4.74 -15.63
N ASN A 91 9.13 4.23 -15.86
CA ASN A 91 10.34 4.70 -15.18
C ASN A 91 10.92 5.98 -15.80
N GLN A 92 10.50 6.32 -17.03
CA GLN A 92 10.90 7.47 -17.83
C GLN A 92 9.74 7.87 -18.76
N ASP A 93 9.78 9.10 -19.26
CA ASP A 93 8.78 9.60 -20.21
C ASP A 93 8.92 8.88 -21.56
N THR A 94 7.81 8.49 -22.17
CA THR A 94 7.77 7.83 -23.49
C THR A 94 6.41 8.04 -24.19
N ILE A 95 6.25 7.43 -25.35
CA ILE A 95 5.01 7.47 -26.14
C ILE A 95 4.61 6.04 -26.53
N ILE A 96 3.34 5.72 -26.28
CA ILE A 96 2.73 4.44 -26.68
C ILE A 96 1.56 4.69 -27.63
N SER A 97 1.35 3.78 -28.59
CA SER A 97 0.16 3.75 -29.45
C SER A 97 -0.64 2.48 -29.24
N ILE A 98 -1.96 2.60 -29.31
CA ILE A 98 -2.90 1.50 -29.14
C ILE A 98 -3.62 1.25 -30.46
N LYS A 99 -3.71 -0.03 -30.81
CA LYS A 99 -4.47 -0.52 -31.96
C LYS A 99 -5.36 -1.67 -31.53
N ALA A 100 -6.48 -1.87 -32.20
CA ALA A 100 -7.23 -3.12 -32.13
C ALA A 100 -6.92 -3.98 -33.36
N THR A 101 -6.81 -5.31 -33.17
CA THR A 101 -6.59 -6.27 -34.27
C THR A 101 -7.61 -7.40 -34.21
N ASN A 102 -7.79 -8.07 -35.35
CA ASN A 102 -8.62 -9.26 -35.48
C ASN A 102 -7.78 -10.47 -35.86
N ILE A 103 -8.43 -11.64 -35.93
CA ILE A 103 -7.83 -12.92 -36.33
C ILE A 103 -7.22 -12.93 -37.74
N PHE A 104 -7.53 -11.92 -38.57
CA PHE A 104 -6.98 -11.73 -39.92
C PHE A 104 -5.85 -10.67 -39.95
N TYR A 105 -5.36 -10.23 -38.79
CA TYR A 105 -4.33 -9.20 -38.64
C TYR A 105 -4.69 -7.85 -39.27
N GLN A 106 -5.98 -7.55 -39.38
CA GLN A 106 -6.44 -6.22 -39.77
C GLN A 106 -6.42 -5.34 -38.54
N GLU A 107 -5.75 -4.20 -38.62
CA GLU A 107 -5.56 -3.27 -37.51
C GLU A 107 -6.40 -2.00 -37.71
N ILE A 108 -6.96 -1.47 -36.61
CA ILE A 108 -7.44 -0.09 -36.53
C ILE A 108 -6.61 0.66 -35.48
N PHE A 109 -6.12 1.84 -35.85
CA PHE A 109 -5.47 2.73 -34.90
C PHE A 109 -6.52 3.39 -34.01
N LEU A 110 -6.34 3.31 -32.69
CA LEU A 110 -7.26 3.91 -31.74
C LEU A 110 -6.74 5.28 -31.28
N GLN A 111 -5.58 5.29 -30.61
CA GLN A 111 -5.02 6.50 -30.04
C GLN A 111 -3.54 6.34 -29.70
N GLU A 112 -2.83 7.47 -29.57
CA GLU A 112 -1.46 7.58 -29.07
C GLU A 112 -1.44 8.42 -27.79
N PHE A 113 -0.64 8.01 -26.81
CA PHE A 113 -0.56 8.64 -25.50
C PHE A 113 0.88 8.96 -25.13
N PRO A 114 1.15 10.16 -24.58
CA PRO A 114 2.32 10.34 -23.75
C PRO A 114 2.14 9.55 -22.44
N VAL A 115 3.21 8.87 -22.07
CA VAL A 115 3.36 8.12 -20.83
C VAL A 115 4.44 8.84 -20.03
N TRP A 116 4.07 9.36 -18.87
CA TRP A 116 4.98 10.15 -18.04
C TRP A 116 5.60 9.25 -16.98
N LYS A 117 6.84 9.56 -16.59
CA LYS A 117 7.51 8.91 -15.47
C LYS A 117 6.64 9.02 -14.22
N SER A 118 6.29 7.88 -13.65
CA SER A 118 5.45 7.79 -12.46
C SER A 118 5.82 6.58 -11.62
N LYS A 119 5.75 6.73 -10.29
CA LYS A 119 5.81 5.60 -9.35
C LYS A 119 4.48 4.86 -9.29
N ASP A 120 3.39 5.58 -9.48
CA ASP A 120 2.03 5.09 -9.36
C ASP A 120 1.40 4.79 -10.72
N ASP A 121 0.41 3.90 -10.70
CA ASP A 121 -0.36 3.49 -11.87
C ASP A 121 -1.30 4.63 -12.31
N ASN A 122 -1.05 5.19 -13.48
CA ASN A 122 -1.89 6.19 -14.13
C ASN A 122 -3.03 5.53 -14.92
N PHE A 123 -4.23 6.08 -14.76
CA PHE A 123 -5.40 5.62 -15.51
C PHE A 123 -5.45 6.17 -16.94
N LYS A 124 -5.82 5.33 -17.91
CA LYS A 124 -6.05 5.70 -19.31
C LYS A 124 -7.38 5.16 -19.82
N GLU A 125 -8.03 5.97 -20.66
CA GLU A 125 -9.32 5.66 -21.30
C GLU A 125 -9.27 5.99 -22.78
N VAL A 126 -9.85 5.11 -23.60
CA VAL A 126 -10.06 5.29 -25.03
C VAL A 126 -11.50 4.93 -25.36
N ILE A 127 -12.22 5.83 -26.02
CA ILE A 127 -13.55 5.51 -26.57
C ILE A 127 -13.41 5.46 -28.09
N PHE A 128 -13.87 4.38 -28.70
CA PHE A 128 -13.69 4.13 -30.13
C PHE A 128 -14.90 3.45 -30.75
N ALA A 129 -15.09 3.67 -32.05
CA ALA A 129 -16.03 2.94 -32.89
C ALA A 129 -15.30 1.86 -33.68
N THR A 130 -15.94 0.73 -33.93
CA THR A 130 -15.36 -0.37 -34.70
C THR A 130 -15.92 -0.41 -36.11
N ASP A 131 -15.06 -0.48 -37.12
CA ASP A 131 -15.44 -0.68 -38.53
C ASP A 131 -15.45 -2.16 -38.93
N ARG A 132 -14.97 -3.05 -38.05
CA ARG A 132 -14.89 -4.51 -38.23
C ARG A 132 -15.01 -5.23 -36.89
N ASN A 133 -14.94 -6.56 -36.92
CA ASN A 133 -14.89 -7.39 -35.72
C ASN A 133 -13.43 -7.58 -35.29
N TYR A 134 -13.06 -6.94 -34.20
CA TYR A 134 -11.78 -7.00 -33.49
C TYR A 134 -11.91 -7.80 -32.19
N THR A 135 -10.81 -8.45 -31.80
CA THR A 135 -10.73 -9.32 -30.61
C THR A 135 -9.61 -8.94 -29.66
N ASP A 136 -8.55 -8.34 -30.18
CA ASP A 136 -7.29 -8.13 -29.45
C ASP A 136 -6.86 -6.66 -29.50
N PHE A 137 -6.00 -6.27 -28.56
CA PHE A 137 -5.26 -5.00 -28.64
C PHE A 137 -3.77 -5.22 -28.78
N ILE A 138 -3.16 -4.31 -29.53
CA ILE A 138 -1.70 -4.19 -29.67
C ILE A 138 -1.33 -2.83 -29.10
N ILE A 139 -0.46 -2.82 -28.10
CA ILE A 139 0.13 -1.61 -27.54
C ILE A 139 1.60 -1.58 -27.95
N GLU A 140 2.01 -0.51 -28.63
CA GLU A 140 3.35 -0.37 -29.20
C GLU A 140 4.05 0.85 -28.64
N LYS A 141 5.28 0.68 -28.16
CA LYS A 141 6.17 1.78 -27.82
C LYS A 141 6.74 2.40 -29.10
N LYS A 142 6.68 3.74 -29.23
CA LYS A 142 7.11 4.43 -30.45
C LYS A 142 8.63 4.64 -30.55
N ASN A 143 9.31 4.77 -29.41
CA ASN A 143 10.71 5.17 -29.35
C ASN A 143 11.56 4.17 -28.55
N ILE A 144 12.86 4.12 -28.86
CA ILE A 144 13.87 3.38 -28.09
C ILE A 144 14.58 4.42 -27.20
N ASP A 145 14.01 4.69 -26.03
CA ASP A 145 14.38 5.79 -25.13
C ASP A 145 14.79 5.31 -23.73
N GLY A 146 14.93 4.00 -23.52
CA GLY A 146 15.24 3.41 -22.22
C GLY A 146 14.06 3.38 -21.23
N ALA A 147 12.87 3.87 -21.61
CA ALA A 147 11.68 3.76 -20.79
C ALA A 147 11.19 2.31 -20.71
N GLU A 148 10.88 1.87 -19.50
CA GLU A 148 10.16 0.64 -19.22
C GLU A 148 8.75 1.01 -18.78
N VAL A 149 7.75 0.44 -19.43
CA VAL A 149 6.33 0.69 -19.15
C VAL A 149 5.68 -0.60 -18.66
N ILE A 150 4.93 -0.50 -17.57
CA ILE A 150 4.06 -1.57 -17.08
C ILE A 150 2.63 -1.21 -17.44
N LEU A 151 1.91 -2.13 -18.06
CA LEU A 151 0.51 -2.00 -18.42
C LEU A 151 -0.31 -3.05 -17.64
N SER A 152 -1.44 -2.64 -17.09
CA SER A 152 -2.30 -3.51 -16.28
C SER A 152 -3.77 -3.15 -16.39
N ASP A 153 -4.64 -4.02 -15.85
CA ASP A 153 -6.08 -3.80 -15.68
C ASP A 153 -6.86 -3.42 -16.95
N PHE A 154 -6.53 -4.07 -18.08
CA PHE A 154 -7.27 -3.91 -19.33
C PHE A 154 -8.75 -4.31 -19.17
N ARG A 155 -9.67 -3.41 -19.55
CA ARG A 155 -11.11 -3.69 -19.60
C ARG A 155 -11.72 -3.05 -20.82
N VAL A 156 -12.64 -3.78 -21.46
CA VAL A 156 -13.44 -3.27 -22.57
C VAL A 156 -14.91 -3.35 -22.21
N THR A 157 -15.61 -2.24 -22.38
CA THR A 157 -17.05 -2.14 -22.17
C THR A 157 -17.71 -1.68 -23.45
N ARG A 158 -18.74 -2.40 -23.90
CA ARG A 158 -19.60 -1.97 -25.00
C ARG A 158 -20.50 -0.82 -24.53
N LEU A 159 -20.60 0.23 -25.34
CA LEU A 159 -21.42 1.39 -25.06
C LEU A 159 -22.78 1.31 -25.77
N ASN A 160 -23.82 1.83 -25.11
CA ASN A 160 -25.17 2.03 -25.63
C ASN A 160 -25.27 3.37 -26.36
N VAL A 161 -24.40 3.56 -27.34
CA VAL A 161 -24.26 4.79 -28.14
C VAL A 161 -24.59 4.47 -29.59
N LYS A 162 -25.31 5.36 -30.28
CA LYS A 162 -25.76 5.14 -31.66
C LYS A 162 -24.91 5.84 -32.71
N ASN A 163 -24.15 6.87 -32.32
CA ASN A 163 -23.40 7.73 -33.22
C ASN A 163 -22.28 8.49 -32.49
N ASP A 164 -21.39 9.10 -33.26
CA ASP A 164 -20.25 9.87 -32.74
C ASP A 164 -20.66 11.07 -31.86
N ASP A 165 -21.82 11.67 -32.10
CA ASP A 165 -22.30 12.82 -31.31
C ASP A 165 -22.71 12.40 -29.89
N GLU A 166 -23.34 11.23 -29.75
CA GLU A 166 -23.62 10.60 -28.46
C GLU A 166 -22.32 10.13 -27.80
N MET A 167 -21.37 9.57 -28.55
CA MET A 167 -20.06 9.15 -28.05
C MET A 167 -19.31 10.30 -27.36
N ARG A 168 -19.31 11.49 -27.95
CA ARG A 168 -18.64 12.69 -27.40
C ARG A 168 -19.27 13.21 -26.10
N LYS A 169 -20.50 12.78 -25.77
CA LYS A 169 -21.22 13.19 -24.55
C LYS A 169 -20.99 12.23 -23.38
N ILE A 170 -20.34 11.08 -23.64
CA ILE A 170 -20.03 10.09 -22.62
C ILE A 170 -19.13 10.71 -21.56
N SER A 171 -19.54 10.55 -20.30
CA SER A 171 -18.74 11.00 -19.17
C SER A 171 -17.49 10.11 -19.00
N PRO A 172 -16.35 10.69 -18.59
CA PRO A 172 -15.15 9.89 -18.27
C PRO A 172 -15.44 8.88 -17.16
N THR A 173 -14.79 7.72 -17.22
CA THR A 173 -14.92 6.71 -16.18
C THR A 173 -14.37 7.22 -14.85
N ILE A 174 -15.08 6.91 -13.77
CA ILE A 174 -14.64 7.26 -12.42
C ILE A 174 -14.17 6.00 -11.73
N PHE A 175 -12.86 5.95 -11.45
CA PHE A 175 -12.25 4.92 -10.63
C PHE A 175 -12.18 5.37 -9.18
N GLY A 176 -12.54 4.46 -8.29
CA GLY A 176 -12.27 4.57 -6.88
C GLY A 176 -10.79 4.33 -6.63
N GLU A 177 -10.10 5.43 -6.38
CA GLU A 177 -8.68 5.48 -6.09
C GLU A 177 -8.49 6.20 -4.77
N ILE A 178 -7.39 5.86 -4.10
CA ILE A 178 -6.91 6.51 -2.91
C ILE A 178 -5.62 7.24 -3.24
N ASP A 179 -5.50 8.46 -2.76
CA ASP A 179 -4.23 9.15 -2.70
C ASP A 179 -3.57 8.78 -1.37
N THR A 180 -2.50 8.00 -1.45
CA THR A 180 -1.67 7.59 -0.31
C THR A 180 -0.45 8.50 -0.14
N GLU A 181 -0.16 9.38 -1.10
CA GLU A 181 1.02 10.27 -1.06
C GLU A 181 0.72 11.60 -0.36
N LYS A 182 -0.54 11.81 0.03
CA LYS A 182 -0.91 13.03 0.73
C LYS A 182 -0.32 13.05 2.14
N ILE A 183 0.52 14.04 2.36
CA ILE A 183 1.09 14.35 3.68
C ILE A 183 -0.05 14.77 4.61
N ALA A 184 -0.37 13.90 5.57
CA ALA A 184 -1.29 14.18 6.67
C ALA A 184 -0.62 15.03 7.74
N SER A 185 0.69 14.88 7.92
CA SER A 185 1.51 15.72 8.79
C SER A 185 2.96 15.69 8.33
N SER A 186 3.57 16.85 8.11
CA SER A 186 5.01 16.97 7.87
C SER A 186 5.68 17.65 9.04
N GLN A 187 6.91 17.25 9.32
CA GLN A 187 7.72 17.85 10.36
C GLN A 187 9.10 18.32 9.90
N ALA A 188 9.82 18.92 10.85
CA ALA A 188 10.90 19.87 10.69
C ALA A 188 12.06 19.44 9.80
N GLN A 189 12.87 20.42 9.41
CA GLN A 189 14.10 20.24 8.65
C GLN A 189 15.19 19.51 9.45
N ASN A 190 16.00 18.75 8.72
CA ASN A 190 17.18 18.04 9.21
C ASN A 190 18.32 18.99 9.61
N THR A 191 18.28 19.52 10.82
CA THR A 191 19.29 20.44 11.37
C THR A 191 20.08 19.84 12.53
N VAL A 192 19.55 18.78 13.17
CA VAL A 192 20.11 18.15 14.37
C VAL A 192 20.09 16.62 14.25
N LEU A 193 21.07 15.98 14.90
CA LEU A 193 21.17 14.52 15.02
C LEU A 193 20.84 14.09 16.45
N PHE A 194 19.91 13.16 16.57
CA PHE A 194 19.47 12.53 17.82
C PHE A 194 20.10 11.13 17.93
N LYS A 195 20.90 10.92 18.97
CA LYS A 195 21.69 9.68 19.18
C LYS A 195 21.13 8.78 20.28
N GLN A 196 19.87 8.98 20.68
CA GLN A 196 19.25 8.26 21.78
C GLN A 196 19.30 6.74 21.57
N LEU A 197 19.07 6.28 20.33
CA LEU A 197 19.13 4.86 19.92
C LEU A 197 20.52 4.21 20.03
N LEU A 198 21.55 4.95 20.46
CA LEU A 198 22.81 4.38 20.94
C LEU A 198 22.63 3.59 22.24
N GLN A 199 21.71 4.03 23.12
CA GLN A 199 21.42 3.33 24.37
C GLN A 199 20.53 2.11 24.08
N PRO A 200 20.83 0.92 24.61
CA PRO A 200 19.99 -0.25 24.41
C PRO A 200 18.69 -0.15 25.22
N LYS A 201 17.67 -0.91 24.79
CA LYS A 201 16.38 -1.09 25.52
C LYS A 201 15.61 0.19 25.76
N ILE A 202 15.46 0.98 24.70
CA ILE A 202 14.64 2.18 24.71
C ILE A 202 13.64 2.17 23.55
N ILE A 203 12.64 3.04 23.66
CA ILE A 203 11.79 3.44 22.53
C ILE A 203 11.98 4.94 22.35
N PHE A 204 12.40 5.37 21.16
CA PHE A 204 12.64 6.77 20.86
C PHE A 204 11.87 7.20 19.62
N GLY A 205 11.17 8.31 19.72
CA GLY A 205 10.29 8.76 18.65
C GLY A 205 9.57 10.06 18.98
N GLN A 206 8.43 10.28 18.35
CA GLN A 206 7.66 11.50 18.50
C GLN A 206 6.16 11.25 18.59
N ILE A 207 5.52 12.02 19.47
CA ILE A 207 4.07 12.15 19.53
C ILE A 207 3.61 13.20 18.53
N PHE A 208 2.52 12.90 17.83
CA PHE A 208 1.86 13.75 16.86
C PHE A 208 0.34 13.67 17.02
N LYS A 209 -0.35 14.66 16.47
CA LYS A 209 -1.82 14.68 16.40
C LYS A 209 -2.26 14.19 15.02
N ALA A 210 -3.16 13.21 14.97
CA ALA A 210 -3.62 12.65 13.70
C ALA A 210 -4.49 13.67 12.94
N GLY A 211 -4.11 13.96 11.68
CA GLY A 211 -4.85 14.85 10.79
C GLY A 211 -5.80 14.15 9.81
N LYS A 212 -5.75 12.82 9.74
CA LYS A 212 -6.52 11.96 8.82
C LYS A 212 -6.94 10.68 9.53
N ASP A 213 -7.98 10.01 9.04
CA ASP A 213 -8.56 8.79 9.66
C ASP A 213 -7.69 7.54 9.48
N TYR A 214 -6.69 7.62 8.60
CA TYR A 214 -5.77 6.54 8.34
C TYR A 214 -4.35 7.07 8.20
N ILE A 215 -3.41 6.27 8.67
CA ILE A 215 -1.99 6.37 8.35
C ILE A 215 -1.68 5.24 7.38
N THR A 216 -0.94 5.53 6.32
CA THR A 216 -0.55 4.55 5.30
C THR A 216 0.94 4.29 5.32
N GLU A 217 1.71 5.35 5.51
CA GLU A 217 3.15 5.33 5.43
C GLU A 217 3.71 6.38 6.37
N ILE A 218 4.92 6.12 6.88
CA ILE A 218 5.69 7.11 7.61
C ILE A 218 7.08 7.19 6.97
N GLU A 219 7.40 8.37 6.42
CA GLU A 219 8.76 8.69 5.99
C GLU A 219 9.52 9.27 7.18
N VAL A 220 10.68 8.70 7.47
CA VAL A 220 11.62 9.17 8.49
C VAL A 220 13.00 9.38 7.88
N ASP A 221 13.80 10.24 8.50
CA ASP A 221 15.20 10.39 8.14
C ASP A 221 16.07 9.94 9.31
N PHE A 222 16.91 8.94 9.05
CA PHE A 222 17.92 8.46 9.99
C PHE A 222 19.18 8.02 9.26
N ASN A 223 20.31 8.06 9.97
CA ASN A 223 21.55 7.43 9.51
C ASN A 223 21.71 6.05 10.15
N ILE A 224 22.27 5.12 9.39
CA ILE A 224 22.68 3.82 9.89
C ILE A 224 24.18 3.86 10.16
N ILE A 225 24.57 3.65 11.41
CA ILE A 225 25.97 3.49 11.83
C ILE A 225 26.22 2.01 12.06
N GLN A 226 27.11 1.41 11.28
CA GLN A 226 27.43 -0.02 11.41
C GLN A 226 28.91 -0.32 11.19
N GLN A 227 29.42 -1.32 11.88
CA GLN A 227 30.76 -1.87 11.69
C GLN A 227 30.67 -3.35 11.29
N GLY A 228 31.21 -3.71 10.11
CA GLY A 228 31.12 -5.06 9.55
C GLY A 228 29.76 -5.39 8.89
N SER A 229 29.57 -6.66 8.53
CA SER A 229 28.33 -7.21 7.95
C SER A 229 27.38 -7.84 8.98
N GLY A 230 27.68 -7.69 10.28
CA GLY A 230 26.93 -8.33 11.35
C GLY A 230 25.50 -7.80 11.47
N ASN A 231 24.55 -8.74 11.63
CA ASN A 231 23.17 -8.43 12.00
C ASN A 231 23.15 -7.72 13.37
N GLY A 232 23.06 -6.40 13.38
CA GLY A 232 23.00 -5.56 14.60
C GLY A 232 21.71 -5.69 15.42
N GLY A 233 21.10 -6.89 15.41
CA GLY A 233 19.76 -7.17 15.93
C GLY A 233 18.63 -6.51 15.13
N ASN A 234 17.40 -6.71 15.59
CA ASN A 234 16.20 -6.21 14.92
C ASN A 234 15.66 -4.98 15.66
N TYR A 235 15.62 -3.85 14.97
CA TYR A 235 14.84 -2.70 15.38
C TYR A 235 13.36 -2.98 15.09
N GLU A 236 12.49 -2.26 15.79
CA GLU A 236 11.06 -2.32 15.54
C GLU A 236 10.50 -0.90 15.45
N PHE A 237 10.01 -0.52 14.28
CA PHE A 237 9.20 0.67 14.11
C PHE A 237 7.83 0.39 14.74
N VAL A 238 7.32 1.29 15.60
CA VAL A 238 6.06 1.10 16.31
C VAL A 238 5.18 2.34 16.21
N LEU A 239 3.88 2.13 16.01
CA LEU A 239 2.81 3.14 16.16
C LEU A 239 1.96 2.79 17.38
N ARG A 240 1.66 3.76 18.25
CA ARG A 240 0.93 3.58 19.51
C ARG A 240 -0.02 4.75 19.76
N LYS A 241 -1.08 4.56 20.56
CA LYS A 241 -1.84 5.69 21.12
C LYS A 241 -0.99 6.46 22.13
N ALA A 242 -1.15 7.77 22.17
CA ALA A 242 -0.48 8.65 23.13
C ALA A 242 -1.48 9.61 23.77
N ASP A 243 -1.08 10.23 24.88
CA ASP A 243 -1.87 11.26 25.56
C ASP A 243 -0.95 12.21 26.32
N PHE A 244 -1.49 13.34 26.78
CA PHE A 244 -0.81 14.32 27.61
C PHE A 244 -1.49 14.45 28.97
N LYS A 245 -0.94 13.79 29.98
CA LYS A 245 -1.42 13.92 31.36
C LYS A 245 -0.68 15.07 32.05
N ASN A 246 -1.38 16.15 32.38
CA ASN A 246 -0.79 17.36 32.98
C ASN A 246 0.38 17.92 32.16
N SER A 247 0.26 17.92 30.82
CA SER A 247 1.32 18.31 29.87
C SER A 247 2.53 17.37 29.82
N VAL A 248 2.50 16.22 30.50
CA VAL A 248 3.51 15.17 30.40
C VAL A 248 3.06 14.14 29.37
N PRO A 249 3.86 13.84 28.34
CA PRO A 249 3.50 12.85 27.34
C PRO A 249 3.51 11.43 27.91
N GLU A 250 2.52 10.63 27.55
CA GLU A 250 2.39 9.23 27.94
C GLU A 250 2.10 8.35 26.72
N ILE A 251 2.91 7.29 26.52
CA ILE A 251 2.69 6.29 25.46
C ILE A 251 1.85 5.14 26.03
N LYS A 252 0.64 4.96 25.50
CA LYS A 252 -0.37 4.00 26.00
C LYS A 252 -0.36 2.68 25.23
N GLY A 253 -0.70 1.60 25.94
CA GLY A 253 -1.05 0.31 25.35
C GLY A 253 0.07 -0.41 24.57
N GLY A 254 -0.35 -1.45 23.84
CA GLY A 254 0.48 -2.16 22.86
C GLY A 254 0.68 -1.35 21.59
N ALA A 255 1.55 -1.85 20.69
CA ALA A 255 1.65 -1.32 19.34
C ALA A 255 0.31 -1.52 18.61
N LEU A 256 -0.19 -0.47 17.99
CA LEU A 256 -1.30 -0.54 17.02
C LEU A 256 -0.80 -1.26 15.76
N ALA A 257 0.36 -0.81 15.26
CA ALA A 257 1.09 -1.44 14.18
C ALA A 257 2.60 -1.43 14.45
N SER A 258 3.32 -2.43 13.94
CA SER A 258 4.78 -2.48 14.02
C SER A 258 5.44 -3.16 12.82
N ILE A 259 6.67 -2.74 12.51
CA ILE A 259 7.51 -3.31 11.46
C ILE A 259 8.88 -3.60 12.06
N LYS A 260 9.31 -4.85 11.98
CA LYS A 260 10.65 -5.26 12.40
C LYS A 260 11.61 -5.17 11.23
N PHE A 261 12.80 -4.65 11.48
CA PHE A 261 13.82 -4.53 10.46
C PHE A 261 15.22 -4.57 11.08
N SER A 262 16.15 -5.18 10.37
CA SER A 262 17.59 -5.00 10.54
C SER A 262 18.08 -3.80 9.74
N SER A 263 19.31 -3.33 10.00
CA SER A 263 19.96 -2.27 9.20
C SER A 263 20.04 -2.61 7.70
N ALA A 264 20.19 -3.89 7.35
CA ALA A 264 20.23 -4.33 5.96
C ALA A 264 18.83 -4.29 5.32
N GLU A 265 17.81 -4.80 6.02
CA GLU A 265 16.42 -4.79 5.55
C GLU A 265 15.87 -3.36 5.44
N ALA A 266 16.31 -2.42 6.30
CA ALA A 266 15.93 -1.01 6.20
C ALA A 266 16.15 -0.42 4.81
N MET A 267 17.17 -0.92 4.08
CA MET A 267 17.49 -0.43 2.73
C MET A 267 16.38 -0.70 1.70
N GLN A 268 15.48 -1.66 1.94
CA GLN A 268 14.33 -1.90 1.05
C GLN A 268 13.29 -0.78 1.12
N TYR A 269 13.27 -0.02 2.21
CA TYR A 269 12.37 1.12 2.43
C TYR A 269 13.00 2.45 2.01
N ARG A 270 14.17 2.40 1.36
CA ARG A 270 14.94 3.58 1.03
C ARG A 270 14.40 4.26 -0.23
N GLU A 271 14.01 5.52 -0.08
CA GLU A 271 13.51 6.34 -1.18
C GLU A 271 14.65 7.03 -1.97
N PRO A 272 14.40 7.47 -3.22
CA PRO A 272 15.39 8.18 -4.03
C PRO A 272 15.90 9.49 -3.41
N ASN A 273 15.11 10.11 -2.53
CA ASN A 273 15.50 11.29 -1.76
C ASN A 273 16.44 10.97 -0.58
N GLY A 274 16.75 9.68 -0.37
CA GLY A 274 17.59 9.18 0.71
C GLY A 274 16.89 8.97 2.05
N LYS A 275 15.59 9.22 2.15
CA LYS A 275 14.82 8.98 3.38
C LYS A 275 14.28 7.57 3.37
N PHE A 276 13.72 7.13 4.49
CA PHE A 276 13.15 5.79 4.63
C PHE A 276 11.64 5.91 4.77
N LYS A 277 10.88 5.27 3.87
CA LYS A 277 9.42 5.29 3.84
C LYS A 277 8.90 3.89 4.23
N PHE A 278 8.34 3.79 5.43
CA PHE A 278 7.84 2.53 5.97
C PHE A 278 6.33 2.43 5.73
N PRO A 279 5.83 1.33 5.14
CA PRO A 279 4.40 1.11 4.96
C PRO A 279 3.77 0.70 6.29
N ILE A 280 2.93 1.55 6.87
CA ILE A 280 2.22 1.29 8.12
C ILE A 280 0.76 1.69 7.95
N TYR A 281 -0.09 0.69 7.80
CA TYR A 281 -1.51 0.89 7.61
C TYR A 281 -2.26 0.75 8.94
N GLU A 282 -2.78 1.85 9.46
CA GLU A 282 -3.52 1.85 10.72
C GLU A 282 -4.66 2.88 10.68
N LYS A 283 -5.84 2.49 11.18
CA LYS A 283 -6.95 3.41 11.39
C LYS A 283 -6.69 4.22 12.65
N VAL A 284 -6.81 5.54 12.54
CA VAL A 284 -6.60 6.48 13.64
C VAL A 284 -7.78 7.45 13.74
N ASP A 285 -7.98 7.99 14.92
CA ASP A 285 -9.06 8.92 15.22
C ASP A 285 -8.53 10.34 14.97
N VAL A 286 -9.13 11.08 14.03
CA VAL A 286 -8.72 12.46 13.72
C VAL A 286 -8.79 13.33 14.97
N GLY A 287 -7.70 14.04 15.24
CA GLY A 287 -7.57 14.91 16.40
C GLY A 287 -7.03 14.24 17.66
N GLU A 288 -6.92 12.92 17.70
CA GLU A 288 -6.28 12.19 18.80
C GLU A 288 -4.74 12.16 18.66
N TYR A 289 -4.06 11.85 19.75
CA TYR A 289 -2.60 11.79 19.80
C TYR A 289 -2.06 10.38 19.64
N TYR A 290 -1.00 10.27 18.86
CA TYR A 290 -0.33 9.02 18.55
C TYR A 290 1.17 9.20 18.66
N PHE A 291 1.86 8.12 18.99
CA PHE A 291 3.32 8.03 19.03
C PHE A 291 3.79 7.14 17.89
N PHE A 292 4.75 7.62 17.10
CA PHE A 292 5.57 6.73 16.27
C PHE A 292 7.02 6.79 16.75
N GLY A 293 7.74 5.68 16.65
CA GLY A 293 9.15 5.64 17.00
C GLY A 293 9.81 4.31 16.74
N ILE A 294 11.10 4.24 17.06
CA ILE A 294 11.90 3.02 16.95
C ILE A 294 12.12 2.45 18.35
N ASN A 295 11.70 1.20 18.53
CA ASN A 295 12.04 0.35 19.65
C ASN A 295 13.33 -0.43 19.33
N ASN A 296 14.35 -0.32 20.18
CA ASN A 296 15.62 -1.03 20.01
C ASN A 296 15.86 -2.08 21.11
N GLU A 297 14.82 -2.54 21.81
CA GLU A 297 14.94 -3.55 22.86
C GLU A 297 15.56 -4.87 22.39
N ARG A 298 15.35 -5.23 21.11
CA ARG A 298 15.90 -6.43 20.46
C ARG A 298 17.06 -6.14 19.52
N ALA A 299 17.56 -4.91 19.50
CA ALA A 299 18.73 -4.52 18.73
C ALA A 299 19.99 -4.58 19.60
N ASP A 300 21.11 -4.97 19.00
CA ASP A 300 22.42 -4.98 19.67
C ASP A 300 23.07 -3.60 19.62
N SER A 301 22.30 -2.58 20.01
CA SER A 301 22.70 -1.18 19.90
C SER A 301 23.92 -0.88 20.75
N ASN A 302 24.98 -0.39 20.11
CA ASN A 302 26.25 -0.01 20.76
C ASN A 302 26.97 1.08 19.95
N LYS A 303 28.13 1.53 20.42
CA LYS A 303 28.92 2.62 19.78
C LYS A 303 29.34 2.36 18.33
N PHE A 304 29.25 1.12 17.86
CA PHE A 304 29.59 0.71 16.51
C PHE A 304 28.38 0.36 15.65
N ASN A 305 27.24 0.03 16.26
CA ASN A 305 26.01 -0.38 15.60
C ASN A 305 24.80 0.34 16.22
N TYR A 306 24.31 1.41 15.59
CA TYR A 306 23.15 2.16 16.07
C TYR A 306 22.51 3.02 14.96
N LEU A 307 21.32 3.55 15.24
CA LEU A 307 20.62 4.49 14.37
C LEU A 307 20.75 5.92 14.92
N GLU A 308 20.94 6.91 14.05
CA GLU A 308 20.88 8.33 14.39
C GLU A 308 19.64 8.94 13.72
N MET A 309 18.63 9.35 14.49
CA MET A 309 17.46 10.04 13.93
C MET A 309 17.82 11.50 13.59
N LEU A 310 17.32 12.01 12.46
CA LEU A 310 17.46 13.42 12.12
C LEU A 310 16.22 14.21 12.55
N GLY A 311 16.39 15.52 12.77
CA GLY A 311 15.31 16.43 13.12
C GLY A 311 15.80 17.86 13.38
N SER A 312 15.11 18.60 14.24
CA SER A 312 15.43 19.98 14.61
C SER A 312 15.48 20.20 16.13
N SER A 313 16.29 21.15 16.56
CA SER A 313 16.32 21.64 17.95
C SER A 313 15.20 22.64 18.26
N ASP A 314 14.52 23.19 17.25
CA ASP A 314 13.40 24.11 17.44
C ASP A 314 12.11 23.32 17.70
N SER A 315 11.71 23.26 18.96
CA SER A 315 10.48 22.62 19.40
C SER A 315 9.23 23.32 18.88
N LYS A 316 9.31 24.57 18.40
CA LYS A 316 8.15 25.32 17.89
C LYS A 316 7.71 24.91 16.50
N ILE A 317 8.55 24.20 15.74
CA ILE A 317 8.24 23.79 14.36
C ILE A 317 7.04 22.83 14.32
N TYR A 318 6.77 22.11 15.41
CA TYR A 318 5.56 21.31 15.56
C TYR A 318 5.01 21.47 16.97
N SER A 319 3.99 22.32 17.12
CA SER A 319 3.38 22.66 18.40
C SER A 319 2.54 21.53 19.00
N ASP A 320 2.03 20.64 18.14
CA ASP A 320 1.02 19.65 18.51
C ASP A 320 1.65 18.31 18.92
N GLY A 321 2.91 18.31 19.35
CA GLY A 321 3.63 17.08 19.63
C GLY A 321 4.88 17.28 20.47
N SER A 322 5.53 16.16 20.77
CA SER A 322 6.77 16.15 21.54
C SER A 322 7.62 14.96 21.12
N VAL A 323 8.93 15.17 21.00
CA VAL A 323 9.90 14.06 20.97
C VAL A 323 9.93 13.42 22.36
N VAL A 324 9.92 12.10 22.39
CA VAL A 324 9.88 11.34 23.64
C VAL A 324 10.84 10.16 23.61
N LEU A 325 11.35 9.84 24.80
CA LEU A 325 12.12 8.64 25.10
C LEU A 325 11.38 7.83 26.15
N LYS A 326 11.08 6.57 25.86
CA LYS A 326 10.60 5.62 26.86
C LYS A 326 11.74 4.69 27.28
N LYS A 327 12.01 4.62 28.57
CA LYS A 327 13.04 3.77 29.17
C LYS A 327 12.57 3.30 30.54
N ASP A 328 12.76 2.01 30.83
CA ASP A 328 12.38 1.41 32.11
C ASP A 328 10.90 1.68 32.51
N GLY A 329 10.01 1.74 31.51
CA GLY A 329 8.58 2.01 31.69
C GLY A 329 8.20 3.49 31.75
N GLU A 330 9.15 4.39 32.01
CA GLU A 330 8.94 5.84 32.14
C GLU A 330 9.11 6.56 30.80
N THR A 331 8.34 7.62 30.58
CA THR A 331 8.38 8.44 29.36
C THR A 331 8.94 9.82 29.68
N PHE A 332 9.98 10.23 28.95
CA PHE A 332 10.69 11.50 29.13
C PHE A 332 10.58 12.36 27.88
N PRO A 333 10.18 13.64 27.99
CA PRO A 333 10.20 14.55 26.86
C PRO A 333 11.65 14.94 26.51
N ILE A 334 11.93 15.06 25.22
CA ILE A 334 13.21 15.54 24.70
C ILE A 334 12.96 16.82 23.91
N LYS A 335 13.81 17.81 24.10
CA LYS A 335 13.72 19.08 23.38
C LYS A 335 14.04 18.88 21.89
N GLY A 336 13.13 19.33 21.02
CA GLY A 336 13.29 19.32 19.57
C GLY A 336 12.08 18.69 18.89
N ASN A 337 12.25 18.38 17.60
CA ASN A 337 11.31 17.65 16.74
C ASN A 337 12.09 16.68 15.86
N LEU A 338 11.58 15.49 15.59
CA LEU A 338 12.14 14.57 14.62
C LEU A 338 11.68 14.94 13.21
N TYR A 339 12.50 14.62 12.21
CA TYR A 339 12.04 14.67 10.83
C TYR A 339 11.13 13.47 10.57
N PHE A 340 9.91 13.76 10.14
CA PHE A 340 9.06 12.75 9.52
C PHE A 340 7.97 13.37 8.64
N ASN A 341 7.44 12.56 7.72
CA ASN A 341 6.17 12.80 7.07
C ASN A 341 5.25 11.61 7.35
N ILE A 342 4.06 11.89 7.85
CA ILE A 342 2.97 10.92 7.94
C ILE A 342 2.11 11.09 6.72
N PHE A 343 1.91 10.00 6.02
CA PHE A 343 1.03 9.91 4.87
C PHE A 343 -0.31 9.36 5.34
N GLY A 344 -1.39 9.95 4.83
CA GLY A 344 -2.74 9.49 5.09
C GLY A 344 -3.45 9.08 3.81
N LEU A 345 -4.68 8.62 3.97
CA LEU A 345 -5.56 8.31 2.85
C LEU A 345 -6.50 9.47 2.59
N ASP A 346 -6.53 9.91 1.34
CA ASP A 346 -7.66 10.66 0.81
C ASP A 346 -8.40 9.84 -0.23
N TYR A 347 -9.72 9.76 -0.04
CA TYR A 347 -10.59 9.08 -0.97
C TYR A 347 -11.03 10.04 -2.06
N LYS A 348 -11.19 9.50 -3.26
CA LYS A 348 -11.94 10.20 -4.29
C LYS A 348 -13.42 10.25 -3.91
N GLU A 349 -14.03 11.40 -4.13
CA GLU A 349 -15.46 11.61 -3.96
C GLU A 349 -16.15 11.85 -5.31
N TYR A 350 -17.38 11.38 -5.43
CA TYR A 350 -18.29 11.73 -6.53
C TYR A 350 -19.67 12.05 -5.98
N ALA A 351 -20.21 13.19 -6.39
CA ALA A 351 -21.49 13.71 -5.89
C ALA A 351 -21.58 13.76 -4.33
N GLY A 352 -20.46 14.05 -3.67
CA GLY A 352 -20.36 14.13 -2.20
C GLY A 352 -20.33 12.77 -1.49
N GLN A 353 -20.17 11.67 -2.22
CA GLN A 353 -20.00 10.34 -1.66
C GLN A 353 -18.60 9.80 -1.95
N ARG A 354 -18.01 9.15 -0.95
CA ARG A 354 -16.76 8.41 -1.08
C ARG A 354 -16.93 7.27 -2.09
N ILE A 355 -15.98 7.15 -3.01
CA ILE A 355 -15.90 5.99 -3.91
C ILE A 355 -14.92 4.99 -3.31
N PHE A 356 -15.35 3.73 -3.17
CA PHE A 356 -14.52 2.65 -2.63
C PHE A 356 -13.36 2.32 -3.55
N LEU A 357 -12.24 1.87 -2.97
CA LEU A 357 -11.11 1.40 -3.74
C LEU A 357 -11.54 0.20 -4.60
N GLY A 358 -11.22 0.24 -5.89
CA GLY A 358 -11.64 -0.82 -6.81
C GLY A 358 -13.08 -0.71 -7.32
N THR A 359 -13.81 0.34 -6.97
CA THR A 359 -15.03 0.73 -7.68
C THR A 359 -14.71 1.33 -9.05
N THR A 360 -15.55 1.04 -10.03
CA THR A 360 -15.56 1.65 -11.36
C THR A 360 -16.97 2.12 -11.67
N LEU A 361 -17.13 3.39 -12.03
CA LEU A 361 -18.38 3.99 -12.50
C LEU A 361 -18.23 4.39 -13.97
N GLU A 362 -19.00 3.75 -14.84
CA GLU A 362 -18.90 3.90 -16.29
C GLU A 362 -20.20 4.44 -16.86
N ASP A 363 -20.14 5.56 -17.58
CA ASP A 363 -21.26 6.01 -18.41
C ASP A 363 -21.35 5.13 -19.64
N LEU A 364 -22.45 4.41 -19.80
CA LEU A 364 -22.70 3.52 -20.93
C LEU A 364 -23.39 4.24 -22.08
N GLY A 365 -23.83 5.50 -21.92
CA GLY A 365 -24.72 6.17 -22.87
C GLY A 365 -26.20 5.86 -22.62
N ASP A 366 -27.08 6.57 -23.33
CA ASP A 366 -28.55 6.47 -23.19
C ASP A 366 -29.05 6.64 -21.73
N GLY A 367 -28.33 7.42 -20.92
CA GLY A 367 -28.64 7.65 -19.50
C GLY A 367 -28.37 6.44 -18.60
N LYS A 368 -27.65 5.43 -19.08
CA LYS A 368 -27.26 4.24 -18.31
C LYS A 368 -25.85 4.37 -17.77
N MET A 369 -25.65 3.89 -16.55
CA MET A 369 -24.37 3.91 -15.84
C MET A 369 -24.10 2.53 -15.28
N LEU A 370 -22.90 1.99 -15.47
CA LEU A 370 -22.45 0.74 -14.85
C LEU A 370 -21.67 1.04 -13.59
N PHE A 371 -22.13 0.50 -12.46
CA PHE A 371 -21.36 0.38 -11.23
C PHE A 371 -20.71 -0.99 -11.20
N LYS A 372 -19.42 -1.05 -10.93
CA LYS A 372 -18.68 -2.28 -10.67
C LYS A 372 -17.82 -2.10 -9.43
N PHE A 373 -17.78 -3.09 -8.55
CA PHE A 373 -16.86 -3.13 -7.42
C PHE A 373 -16.17 -4.48 -7.32
N GLN A 374 -14.86 -4.44 -7.11
CA GLN A 374 -14.04 -5.57 -6.74
C GLN A 374 -13.02 -5.09 -5.69
N PRO A 375 -12.87 -5.79 -4.55
CA PRO A 375 -11.90 -5.40 -3.54
C PRO A 375 -10.50 -5.27 -4.13
N SER A 376 -9.78 -4.25 -3.69
CA SER A 376 -8.37 -4.07 -4.07
C SER A 376 -7.52 -5.26 -3.64
N GLN A 377 -6.54 -5.61 -4.45
CA GLN A 377 -5.53 -6.62 -4.13
C GLN A 377 -4.34 -6.02 -3.35
N LYS A 378 -4.61 -4.99 -2.54
CA LYS A 378 -3.62 -4.29 -1.71
C LYS A 378 -4.17 -4.15 -0.29
N GLN A 379 -3.28 -3.96 0.70
CA GLN A 379 -3.62 -3.81 2.12
C GLN A 379 -4.76 -2.80 2.39
N TYR A 380 -4.83 -1.75 1.56
CA TYR A 380 -5.86 -0.71 1.65
C TYR A 380 -7.30 -1.20 1.39
N ALA A 381 -7.51 -2.45 0.94
CA ALA A 381 -8.85 -3.04 0.82
C ALA A 381 -9.63 -3.03 2.15
N LEU A 382 -8.92 -3.07 3.29
CA LEU A 382 -9.55 -2.94 4.62
C LEU A 382 -10.24 -1.59 4.82
N THR A 383 -9.89 -0.55 4.05
CA THR A 383 -10.55 0.75 4.14
C THR A 383 -11.99 0.74 3.64
N ASP A 384 -12.33 -0.18 2.73
CA ASP A 384 -13.67 -0.27 2.11
C ASP A 384 -14.66 -1.01 3.01
N LEU A 385 -14.19 -1.57 4.12
CA LEU A 385 -15.03 -2.18 5.12
C LEU A 385 -15.70 -1.10 5.97
N ASN A 386 -17.03 -1.16 6.04
CA ASN A 386 -17.83 -0.31 6.92
C ASN A 386 -17.58 -0.66 8.39
N SER A 387 -17.48 -1.96 8.68
CA SER A 387 -17.19 -2.51 10.00
C SER A 387 -16.56 -3.88 9.87
N PHE A 388 -15.69 -4.24 10.80
CA PHE A 388 -15.09 -5.56 10.88
C PHE A 388 -14.65 -5.86 12.31
N THR A 389 -14.59 -7.14 12.66
CA THR A 389 -14.11 -7.59 13.97
C THR A 389 -12.58 -7.57 14.03
N SER A 390 -12.02 -7.49 15.24
CA SER A 390 -10.56 -7.33 15.46
C SER A 390 -9.67 -8.45 14.90
N ASP A 391 -10.26 -9.58 14.52
CA ASP A 391 -9.60 -10.72 13.92
C ASP A 391 -9.48 -10.64 12.38
N VAL A 392 -10.06 -9.60 11.76
CA VAL A 392 -10.00 -9.37 10.32
C VAL A 392 -8.71 -8.63 9.96
N SER A 393 -8.02 -9.14 8.94
CA SER A 393 -6.76 -8.61 8.43
C SER A 393 -6.63 -8.84 6.91
N PHE A 394 -5.53 -8.37 6.33
CA PHE A 394 -5.22 -8.56 4.92
C PHE A 394 -4.06 -9.55 4.77
N ASP A 395 -4.23 -10.57 3.91
CA ASP A 395 -3.21 -11.55 3.56
C ASP A 395 -2.41 -11.00 2.36
N GLU A 396 -1.18 -10.52 2.59
CA GLU A 396 -0.32 -9.97 1.52
C GLU A 396 0.07 -10.99 0.46
N GLU A 397 0.19 -12.28 0.82
CA GLU A 397 0.58 -13.34 -0.11
C GLU A 397 -0.59 -13.69 -1.04
N LYS A 398 -1.78 -13.85 -0.46
CA LYS A 398 -2.99 -14.19 -1.21
C LYS A 398 -3.72 -12.97 -1.78
N LYS A 399 -3.35 -11.76 -1.33
CA LYS A 399 -3.93 -10.46 -1.68
C LYS A 399 -5.43 -10.35 -1.41
N ILE A 400 -5.86 -10.81 -0.24
CA ILE A 400 -7.29 -10.91 0.13
C ILE A 400 -7.53 -10.50 1.59
N VAL A 401 -8.75 -10.02 1.86
CA VAL A 401 -9.24 -9.76 3.22
C VAL A 401 -9.75 -11.06 3.83
N PHE A 402 -9.37 -11.36 5.07
CA PHE A 402 -9.76 -12.56 5.78
C PHE A 402 -9.90 -12.33 7.28
N GLY A 403 -10.67 -13.16 7.97
CA GLY A 403 -10.68 -13.24 9.43
C GLY A 403 -9.99 -14.50 9.94
N GLU A 404 -9.32 -14.41 11.09
CA GLU A 404 -8.65 -15.53 11.77
C GLU A 404 -9.13 -15.72 13.21
N ILE A 405 -9.89 -16.78 13.44
CA ILE A 405 -10.46 -17.09 14.74
C ILE A 405 -9.56 -18.07 15.49
N TYR A 406 -9.26 -17.75 16.73
CA TYR A 406 -8.48 -18.59 17.63
C TYR A 406 -9.40 -19.44 18.50
N ARG A 407 -9.05 -20.72 18.68
CA ARG A 407 -9.82 -21.67 19.53
C ARG A 407 -10.04 -21.16 20.95
N GLU A 408 -9.07 -20.43 21.49
CA GLU A 408 -9.10 -19.90 22.86
C GLU A 408 -10.04 -18.68 23.00
N ASN A 409 -10.44 -18.08 21.88
CA ASN A 409 -11.39 -16.98 21.83
C ASN A 409 -12.30 -17.12 20.59
N PRO A 410 -13.18 -18.14 20.56
CA PRO A 410 -14.08 -18.36 19.45
C PRO A 410 -15.15 -17.26 19.48
N LYS A 411 -14.87 -16.17 18.79
CA LYS A 411 -15.80 -15.07 18.59
C LYS A 411 -16.92 -15.54 17.66
N ASN A 412 -18.09 -15.85 18.22
CA ASN A 412 -19.29 -16.17 17.44
C ASN A 412 -19.83 -14.98 16.62
N ASP A 413 -19.24 -13.79 16.80
CA ASP A 413 -19.58 -12.56 16.10
C ASP A 413 -18.54 -12.14 15.06
N SER A 414 -17.51 -12.96 14.77
CA SER A 414 -16.51 -12.63 13.75
C SER A 414 -17.17 -12.36 12.40
N ASN A 415 -16.97 -11.16 11.86
CA ASN A 415 -17.49 -10.77 10.55
C ASN A 415 -16.79 -9.53 10.00
N PHE A 416 -16.96 -9.30 8.71
CA PHE A 416 -16.70 -8.00 8.10
C PHE A 416 -17.81 -7.62 7.11
N ILE A 417 -18.07 -6.32 7.03
CA ILE A 417 -19.20 -5.73 6.30
C ILE A 417 -18.70 -4.67 5.32
N TYR A 418 -19.08 -4.81 4.05
CA TYR A 418 -18.99 -3.74 3.06
C TYR A 418 -20.29 -2.94 3.02
N LYS A 419 -20.21 -1.63 2.82
CA LYS A 419 -21.39 -0.74 2.65
C LYS A 419 -21.27 0.07 1.37
N PHE A 420 -22.00 -0.34 0.35
CA PHE A 420 -22.04 0.36 -0.93
C PHE A 420 -23.08 1.47 -0.90
N GLU A 421 -22.63 2.70 -0.69
CA GLU A 421 -23.44 3.90 -0.91
C GLU A 421 -23.20 4.41 -2.33
N ASN A 422 -24.26 4.48 -3.14
CA ASN A 422 -24.18 4.96 -4.50
C ASN A 422 -25.08 6.19 -4.68
N ALA A 423 -24.51 7.26 -5.26
CA ALA A 423 -25.24 8.47 -5.61
C ALA A 423 -26.31 8.20 -6.68
N LEU A 424 -26.11 7.12 -7.45
CA LEU A 424 -27.03 6.62 -8.45
C LEU A 424 -27.75 5.38 -7.88
N PRO A 425 -29.07 5.49 -7.63
CA PRO A 425 -29.83 4.35 -7.16
C PRO A 425 -29.81 3.19 -8.16
N PHE A 426 -29.64 1.96 -7.68
CA PHE A 426 -29.84 0.76 -8.48
C PHE A 426 -31.21 0.14 -8.21
N ARG A 427 -31.77 -0.50 -9.24
CA ARG A 427 -32.99 -1.33 -9.12
C ARG A 427 -32.64 -2.81 -8.95
N SER A 428 -31.54 -3.24 -9.57
CA SER A 428 -30.97 -4.56 -9.40
C SER A 428 -29.45 -4.48 -9.34
N PHE A 429 -28.86 -5.47 -8.69
CA PHE A 429 -27.42 -5.71 -8.72
C PHE A 429 -27.15 -7.20 -8.80
N ARG A 430 -26.06 -7.55 -9.49
CA ARG A 430 -25.51 -8.89 -9.56
C ARG A 430 -24.36 -8.98 -8.58
N LEU A 431 -24.36 -10.04 -7.78
CA LEU A 431 -23.28 -10.44 -6.92
C LEU A 431 -22.68 -11.74 -7.44
N SER A 432 -21.35 -11.77 -7.52
CA SER A 432 -20.56 -12.98 -7.73
C SER A 432 -19.45 -13.04 -6.68
N ALA A 433 -19.38 -14.13 -5.93
CA ALA A 433 -18.35 -14.33 -4.92
C ALA A 433 -17.86 -15.78 -4.89
N GLN A 434 -16.60 -15.99 -4.53
CA GLN A 434 -15.98 -17.32 -4.49
C GLN A 434 -15.06 -17.47 -3.30
N LYS A 435 -15.12 -18.64 -2.66
CA LYS A 435 -14.13 -19.19 -1.73
C LYS A 435 -13.55 -20.47 -2.33
N ASN A 436 -12.28 -20.41 -2.70
CA ASN A 436 -11.49 -21.46 -3.31
C ASN A 436 -10.43 -22.04 -2.35
N ASN A 437 -10.15 -21.35 -1.23
CA ASN A 437 -9.19 -21.82 -0.26
C ASN A 437 -9.73 -23.00 0.57
N LEU A 438 -9.26 -24.22 0.29
CA LEU A 438 -9.76 -25.44 0.95
C LEU A 438 -9.43 -25.48 2.44
N ASP A 439 -8.36 -24.81 2.88
CA ASP A 439 -7.95 -24.77 4.29
C ASP A 439 -8.75 -23.76 5.12
N TRP A 440 -9.62 -22.98 4.47
CA TRP A 440 -10.46 -21.97 5.11
C TRP A 440 -11.84 -22.54 5.41
N GLU A 441 -12.45 -22.03 6.48
CA GLU A 441 -13.81 -22.37 6.84
C GLU A 441 -14.81 -21.80 5.85
N ASN A 442 -15.97 -22.44 5.78
CA ASN A 442 -17.05 -21.97 4.95
C ASN A 442 -17.61 -20.66 5.50
N VAL A 443 -18.12 -19.82 4.60
CA VAL A 443 -18.71 -18.52 4.93
C VAL A 443 -20.21 -18.51 4.68
N ARG A 444 -20.94 -17.73 5.48
CA ARG A 444 -22.26 -17.19 5.17
C ARG A 444 -22.07 -15.82 4.54
N LEU A 445 -22.73 -15.63 3.41
CA LEU A 445 -22.77 -14.35 2.72
C LEU A 445 -24.18 -13.77 2.87
N LEU A 446 -24.27 -12.62 3.51
CA LEU A 446 -25.54 -11.96 3.84
C LEU A 446 -25.58 -10.59 3.17
N TYR A 447 -26.77 -10.15 2.76
CA TYR A 447 -26.99 -8.78 2.29
C TYR A 447 -28.13 -8.09 3.03
N SER A 448 -28.07 -6.77 3.09
CA SER A 448 -29.12 -5.92 3.68
C SER A 448 -29.17 -4.57 2.96
N PHE A 449 -30.31 -3.88 3.03
CA PHE A 449 -30.47 -2.49 2.57
C PHE A 449 -30.55 -1.49 3.72
N ASP A 450 -30.63 -1.96 4.97
CA ASP A 450 -30.86 -1.15 6.17
C ASP A 450 -29.92 -1.51 7.34
N ASP A 451 -28.97 -2.44 7.15
CA ASP A 451 -28.05 -2.97 8.18
C ASP A 451 -28.74 -3.77 9.31
N GLU A 452 -30.06 -3.90 9.28
CA GLU A 452 -30.86 -4.55 10.32
C GLU A 452 -31.44 -5.88 9.82
N LYS A 453 -32.03 -5.88 8.62
CA LYS A 453 -32.69 -7.05 8.02
C LYS A 453 -31.77 -7.72 7.04
N TRP A 454 -31.17 -8.81 7.48
CA TRP A 454 -30.20 -9.59 6.72
C TRP A 454 -30.86 -10.75 5.97
N GLN A 455 -30.48 -10.92 4.72
CA GLN A 455 -30.91 -12.02 3.86
C GLN A 455 -29.68 -12.82 3.39
N GLU A 456 -29.75 -14.14 3.49
CA GLU A 456 -28.66 -15.03 3.10
C GLU A 456 -28.64 -15.27 1.59
N ILE A 457 -27.43 -15.21 1.01
CA ILE A 457 -27.16 -15.60 -0.36
C ILE A 457 -26.75 -17.06 -0.36
N THR A 458 -27.62 -17.90 -0.92
CA THR A 458 -27.40 -19.34 -0.99
C THR A 458 -26.22 -19.66 -1.90
N LYS A 459 -25.32 -20.54 -1.44
CA LYS A 459 -24.25 -21.10 -2.28
C LYS A 459 -24.83 -21.89 -3.46
N ASN A 460 -24.11 -21.89 -4.58
CA ASN A 460 -24.43 -22.73 -5.73
C ASN A 460 -24.30 -24.22 -5.33
N PRO A 461 -25.34 -25.06 -5.53
CA PRO A 461 -25.29 -26.48 -5.16
C PRO A 461 -24.25 -27.28 -5.95
N ASP A 462 -23.85 -26.82 -7.15
CA ASP A 462 -22.91 -27.50 -8.03
C ASP A 462 -21.44 -27.18 -7.72
N SER A 463 -21.17 -26.42 -6.65
CA SER A 463 -19.80 -26.12 -6.23
C SER A 463 -19.07 -27.40 -5.81
N LYS A 464 -17.82 -27.57 -6.25
CA LYS A 464 -16.94 -28.68 -5.82
C LYS A 464 -16.78 -28.68 -4.30
N ASP A 465 -16.52 -29.86 -3.74
CA ASP A 465 -16.35 -30.02 -2.30
C ASP A 465 -15.23 -29.11 -1.75
N GLY A 466 -15.50 -28.49 -0.60
CA GLY A 466 -14.62 -27.48 0.02
C GLY A 466 -14.61 -26.09 -0.63
N MET A 467 -15.22 -25.90 -1.80
CA MET A 467 -15.38 -24.60 -2.47
C MET A 467 -16.78 -24.03 -2.24
N GLN A 468 -16.92 -22.70 -2.24
CA GLN A 468 -18.21 -22.03 -2.27
C GLN A 468 -18.25 -21.02 -3.40
N VAL A 469 -19.27 -21.10 -4.25
CA VAL A 469 -19.55 -20.11 -5.29
C VAL A 469 -20.91 -19.51 -4.99
N PHE A 470 -20.98 -18.19 -4.93
CA PHE A 470 -22.21 -17.44 -4.76
C PHE A 470 -22.48 -16.65 -6.02
N GLU A 471 -23.68 -16.78 -6.57
CA GLU A 471 -24.09 -16.02 -7.74
C GLU A 471 -25.57 -15.67 -7.59
N LYS A 472 -25.85 -14.36 -7.53
CA LYS A 472 -27.20 -13.88 -7.26
C LYS A 472 -27.45 -12.56 -7.96
N GLU A 473 -28.55 -12.49 -8.70
CA GLU A 473 -29.17 -11.23 -9.07
C GLU A 473 -30.23 -10.87 -8.02
N ILE A 474 -30.11 -9.67 -7.46
CA ILE A 474 -31.01 -9.14 -6.45
C ILE A 474 -31.75 -7.97 -7.11
N THR A 475 -33.08 -8.05 -7.16
CA THR A 475 -33.94 -7.04 -7.77
C THR A 475 -34.96 -6.55 -6.76
N GLU A 476 -35.04 -5.23 -6.61
CA GLU A 476 -35.96 -4.57 -5.69
C GLU A 476 -37.10 -3.86 -6.45
N ALA A 477 -38.25 -3.77 -5.79
CA ALA A 477 -39.39 -3.01 -6.32
C ALA A 477 -39.07 -1.50 -6.40
N PHE A 478 -38.31 -1.01 -5.42
CA PHE A 478 -37.90 0.39 -5.31
C PHE A 478 -36.39 0.50 -5.44
N ARG A 479 -35.96 1.61 -6.05
CA ARG A 479 -34.56 1.97 -6.18
C ARG A 479 -33.90 2.10 -4.79
N LYS A 480 -32.71 1.54 -4.64
CA LYS A 480 -31.90 1.57 -3.41
C LYS A 480 -30.58 2.28 -3.68
N ASN A 481 -30.13 3.05 -2.70
CA ASN A 481 -28.84 3.76 -2.75
C ASN A 481 -27.78 3.11 -1.87
N ILE A 482 -28.19 2.18 -0.99
CA ILE A 482 -27.31 1.56 -0.01
C ILE A 482 -27.52 0.06 -0.06
N VAL A 483 -26.43 -0.70 -0.14
CA VAL A 483 -26.40 -2.15 0.10
C VAL A 483 -25.26 -2.47 1.05
N TYR A 484 -25.57 -3.30 2.04
CA TYR A 484 -24.60 -3.89 2.94
C TYR A 484 -24.36 -5.34 2.53
N LEU A 485 -23.10 -5.77 2.54
CA LEU A 485 -22.72 -7.18 2.40
C LEU A 485 -21.90 -7.60 3.61
N LYS A 486 -22.37 -8.62 4.33
CA LYS A 486 -21.71 -9.19 5.51
C LYS A 486 -21.18 -10.58 5.18
N ILE A 487 -19.94 -10.81 5.57
CA ILE A 487 -19.25 -12.10 5.43
C ILE A 487 -18.90 -12.56 6.84
N GLU A 488 -19.37 -13.75 7.21
CA GLU A 488 -19.13 -14.37 8.51
C GLU A 488 -18.87 -15.87 8.37
N PRO A 489 -18.09 -16.49 9.26
CA PRO A 489 -17.80 -17.91 9.17
C PRO A 489 -18.98 -18.79 9.62
N ILE A 490 -19.00 -20.02 9.11
CA ILE A 490 -19.84 -21.10 9.62
C ILE A 490 -18.98 -21.90 10.60
N ILE A 491 -19.17 -21.64 11.89
CA ILE A 491 -18.48 -22.36 12.96
C ILE A 491 -19.39 -23.47 13.49
N THR A 492 -18.88 -24.69 13.54
CA THR A 492 -19.53 -25.86 14.16
C THR A 492 -18.68 -26.37 15.33
N ASP A 493 -19.23 -27.28 16.14
CA ASP A 493 -18.50 -27.92 17.25
C ASP A 493 -17.25 -28.68 16.77
N GLU A 494 -17.18 -29.03 15.48
CA GLU A 494 -16.07 -29.75 14.87
C GLU A 494 -14.95 -28.83 14.34
N THR A 495 -15.23 -27.54 14.13
CA THR A 495 -14.32 -26.56 13.48
C THR A 495 -12.93 -26.49 14.13
N PHE A 496 -12.85 -26.71 15.46
CA PHE A 496 -11.61 -26.59 16.23
C PHE A 496 -11.03 -27.91 16.74
N GLN A 497 -11.54 -29.07 16.31
CA GLN A 497 -11.11 -30.37 16.89
C GLN A 497 -9.60 -30.58 16.75
N ASP A 498 -9.03 -30.29 15.58
CA ASP A 498 -7.60 -30.49 15.29
C ASP A 498 -6.82 -29.20 15.00
N ARG A 499 -7.47 -28.02 15.05
CA ARG A 499 -6.85 -26.74 14.67
C ARG A 499 -6.87 -25.73 15.82
N LYS A 500 -5.76 -25.02 16.00
CA LYS A 500 -5.65 -23.91 16.95
C LYS A 500 -6.27 -22.61 16.42
N THR A 501 -6.23 -22.43 15.10
CA THR A 501 -6.80 -21.28 14.40
C THR A 501 -7.55 -21.74 13.17
N VAL A 502 -8.56 -20.96 12.79
CA VAL A 502 -9.34 -21.14 11.56
C VAL A 502 -9.47 -19.82 10.84
N LYS A 503 -9.39 -19.86 9.51
CA LYS A 503 -9.47 -18.67 8.65
C LYS A 503 -10.74 -18.70 7.82
N TYR A 504 -11.28 -17.54 7.47
CA TYR A 504 -12.41 -17.43 6.56
C TYR A 504 -12.32 -16.15 5.73
N GLY A 505 -12.96 -16.15 4.57
CA GLY A 505 -12.98 -15.01 3.65
C GLY A 505 -13.42 -15.44 2.25
N LEU A 506 -13.31 -14.50 1.31
CA LEU A 506 -13.64 -14.72 -0.09
C LEU A 506 -12.41 -14.41 -0.94
N ASP A 507 -12.02 -15.34 -1.81
CA ASP A 507 -10.95 -15.14 -2.78
C ASP A 507 -11.35 -14.17 -3.90
N LYS A 508 -12.65 -14.15 -4.23
CA LYS A 508 -13.22 -13.23 -5.22
C LYS A 508 -14.54 -12.66 -4.72
N LEU A 509 -14.73 -11.37 -4.94
CA LEU A 509 -15.98 -10.66 -4.75
C LEU A 509 -16.15 -9.66 -5.90
N LEU A 510 -17.29 -9.71 -6.56
CA LEU A 510 -17.67 -8.82 -7.64
C LEU A 510 -19.13 -8.40 -7.43
N ILE A 511 -19.37 -7.10 -7.50
CA ILE A 511 -20.70 -6.51 -7.52
C ILE A 511 -20.84 -5.68 -8.78
N GLU A 512 -21.90 -5.90 -9.53
CA GLU A 512 -22.21 -5.16 -10.74
C GLU A 512 -23.66 -4.66 -10.66
N ALA A 513 -23.89 -3.40 -10.99
CA ALA A 513 -25.23 -2.84 -11.04
C ALA A 513 -25.35 -1.88 -12.23
N GLU A 514 -26.41 -2.05 -13.03
CA GLU A 514 -26.81 -1.02 -14.00
C GLU A 514 -27.71 0.00 -13.28
N THR A 515 -27.29 1.25 -13.30
CA THR A 515 -28.02 2.38 -12.72
C THR A 515 -28.49 3.30 -13.84
N GLN A 516 -29.56 4.07 -13.57
CA GLN A 516 -30.00 5.12 -14.48
C GLN A 516 -29.60 6.47 -13.92
N ALA A 517 -28.95 7.30 -14.73
CA ALA A 517 -28.71 8.68 -14.39
C ALA A 517 -30.06 9.38 -14.18
N ASN A 518 -30.28 9.92 -12.98
CA ASN A 518 -31.42 10.81 -12.78
C ASN A 518 -31.19 12.06 -13.62
N SER A 519 -31.97 12.21 -14.69
CA SER A 519 -31.91 13.31 -15.67
C SER A 519 -32.05 14.71 -15.08
N GLN A 520 -32.29 14.84 -13.76
CA GLN A 520 -32.52 16.11 -13.07
C GLN A 520 -31.36 16.62 -12.20
N ARG A 521 -30.27 15.86 -11.96
CA ARG A 521 -29.16 16.33 -11.07
C ARG A 521 -27.82 16.63 -11.73
N VAL A 522 -27.61 16.26 -13.00
CA VAL A 522 -26.33 16.52 -13.69
C VAL A 522 -26.18 17.98 -14.15
N ILE A 523 -27.25 18.78 -14.08
CA ILE A 523 -27.23 20.19 -14.54
C ILE A 523 -26.71 21.15 -13.45
N SER A 524 -26.76 20.80 -12.15
CA SER A 524 -26.42 21.77 -11.08
C SER A 524 -24.95 21.85 -10.68
N SER A 525 -24.09 20.89 -11.06
CA SER A 525 -22.64 20.96 -10.72
C SER A 525 -21.79 21.67 -11.76
N ARG A 526 -22.36 22.11 -12.90
CA ARG A 526 -21.65 22.85 -13.95
C ARG A 526 -21.74 24.38 -13.82
N VAL A 527 -22.46 24.92 -12.82
CA VAL A 527 -22.71 26.38 -12.71
C VAL A 527 -22.00 27.04 -11.51
N GLU A 528 -21.43 26.30 -10.56
CA GLU A 528 -20.70 26.87 -9.42
C GLU A 528 -19.17 26.79 -9.58
N LYS A 529 -18.65 27.19 -10.75
CA LYS A 529 -17.26 27.67 -10.92
C LYS A 529 -17.21 28.79 -11.95
N SER A 530 -18.01 29.83 -11.72
CA SER A 530 -17.84 31.14 -12.34
C SER A 530 -18.48 32.18 -11.44
N ASN A 531 -17.73 32.61 -10.43
CA ASN A 531 -17.68 33.96 -9.89
C ASN A 531 -16.43 34.12 -9.03
#